data_AF-A0A9E8MXZ0-F1
#
_entry.id   AF-A0A9E8MXZ0-F1
#
_cell.length_a   1.000
_cell.length_b   1.000
_cell.length_c   1.000
_cell.angle_alpha   90.00
_cell.angle_beta   90.00
_cell.angle_gamma   90.00
#
_symmetry.space_group_name_H-M   'P 1'
#
loop_
_entity.id
_entity.type
_entity.pdbx_description
1 polymer ?
#
loop_
_entity_poly.entity_id
_entity_poly.type
_entity_poly.pdbx_seq_one_letter_code
_entity_poly.pdbx_strand_id
1 'polypeptide(L)'
;MKARNFAIAKFTAAAIILGLMGFWIFKTTTPLNELAYGTIGVMLIIVGFVIYYGIQALKDAKSGLNAEDELSKKITQKAASMAFSISIYMWLIGMFALDIFSVDSVNKAKLVIAIGMMGMTLIFIFIRLYLSKVGVDDNKD
;
A
#
# COMPACT_ATOMS: atom_id res chain seq x y z
N MET A 1 -12.09 6.53 22.23
CA MET A 1 -11.38 7.71 21.66
C MET A 1 -10.23 7.34 20.69
N LYS A 2 -9.36 6.38 21.02
CA LYS A 2 -8.21 5.97 20.17
C LYS A 2 -8.60 5.55 18.73
N ALA A 3 -9.62 4.72 18.58
CA ALA A 3 -10.05 4.20 17.27
C ALA A 3 -10.52 5.28 16.27
N ARG A 4 -11.23 6.31 16.77
CA ARG A 4 -11.70 7.45 15.96
C ARG A 4 -10.53 8.24 15.40
N ASN A 5 -9.52 8.53 16.22
CA ASN A 5 -8.33 9.28 15.78
C ASN A 5 -7.52 8.49 14.75
N PHE A 6 -7.46 7.16 14.91
CA PHE A 6 -6.78 6.28 13.96
C PHE A 6 -7.50 6.22 12.60
N ALA A 7 -8.84 6.14 12.61
CA ALA A 7 -9.61 6.21 11.37
C ALA A 7 -9.43 7.57 10.68
N ILE A 8 -9.50 8.67 11.43
CA ILE A 8 -9.24 10.02 10.91
C ILE A 8 -7.85 10.09 10.25
N ALA A 9 -6.81 9.55 10.90
CA ALA A 9 -5.46 9.53 10.32
C ALA A 9 -5.41 8.80 8.97
N LYS A 10 -6.09 7.65 8.84
CA LYS A 10 -6.18 6.91 7.56
C LYS A 10 -6.90 7.72 6.48
N PHE A 11 -8.02 8.36 6.82
CA PHE A 11 -8.76 9.20 5.87
C PHE A 11 -7.96 10.43 5.45
N THR A 12 -7.26 11.07 6.38
CA THR A 12 -6.37 12.20 6.07
C THR A 12 -5.25 11.76 5.14
N ALA A 13 -4.61 10.61 5.39
CA ALA A 13 -3.59 10.08 4.50
C ALA A 13 -4.14 9.81 3.09
N ALA A 14 -5.32 9.19 2.99
CA ALA A 14 -5.98 8.95 1.70
C ALA A 14 -6.31 10.25 0.96
N ALA A 15 -6.82 11.27 1.66
CA ALA A 15 -7.13 12.57 1.09
C ALA A 15 -5.87 13.30 0.57
N ILE A 16 -4.76 13.22 1.30
CA ILE A 16 -3.47 13.78 0.86
C ILE A 16 -3.00 13.09 -0.41
N ILE A 17 -3.03 11.76 -0.45
CA ILE A 17 -2.60 10.98 -1.63
C ILE A 17 -3.44 11.34 -2.85
N LEU A 18 -4.77 11.37 -2.71
CA LEU A 18 -5.68 11.74 -3.80
C LEU A 18 -5.48 13.20 -4.25
N GLY A 19 -5.27 14.12 -3.31
CA GLY A 19 -5.01 15.53 -3.61
C GLY A 19 -3.73 15.73 -4.40
N LEU A 20 -2.63 15.08 -3.97
CA LEU A 20 -1.35 15.12 -4.68
C LEU A 20 -1.44 14.47 -6.06
N MET A 21 -2.14 13.33 -6.17
CA MET A 21 -2.37 12.65 -7.44
C MET A 21 -3.18 13.53 -8.40
N GLY A 22 -4.29 14.12 -7.93
CA GLY A 22 -5.10 15.04 -8.72
C GLY A 22 -4.33 16.28 -9.17
N PHE A 23 -3.50 16.84 -8.29
CA PHE A 23 -2.61 17.95 -8.62
C PHE A 23 -1.59 17.56 -9.71
N TRP A 24 -0.98 16.37 -9.60
CA TRP A 24 -0.04 15.87 -10.60
C TRP A 24 -0.69 15.65 -11.97
N ILE A 25 -1.90 15.08 -12.01
CA ILE A 25 -2.68 14.93 -13.25
C ILE A 25 -3.00 16.30 -13.84
N PHE A 26 -3.43 17.27 -13.03
CA PHE A 26 -3.78 18.61 -13.50
C PHE A 26 -2.56 19.38 -14.05
N LYS A 27 -1.37 19.18 -13.47
CA LYS A 27 -0.13 19.81 -13.93
C LYS A 27 0.51 19.12 -15.12
N THR A 28 0.06 17.91 -15.47
CA THR A 28 0.61 17.16 -16.59
C THR A 28 0.18 17.81 -17.91
N THR A 29 1.17 18.31 -18.66
CA THR A 29 0.97 19.00 -19.94
C THR A 29 1.02 18.04 -21.13
N THR A 30 1.52 16.82 -20.94
CA THR A 30 1.62 15.79 -21.98
C THR A 30 0.49 14.76 -21.84
N PRO A 31 0.04 14.14 -22.93
CA PRO A 31 -0.92 13.03 -22.83
C PRO A 31 -0.36 11.91 -21.95
N LEU A 32 -1.23 11.32 -21.11
CA LEU A 32 -0.86 10.21 -20.23
C LEU A 32 -0.52 8.98 -21.08
N ASN A 33 0.61 8.34 -20.77
CA ASN A 33 1.03 7.08 -21.40
C ASN A 33 0.50 5.87 -20.61
N GLU A 34 0.69 4.67 -21.16
CA GLU A 34 0.24 3.40 -20.52
C GLU A 34 0.78 3.22 -19.10
N LEU A 35 2.04 3.59 -18.85
CA LEU A 35 2.66 3.53 -17.52
C LEU A 35 2.00 4.50 -16.53
N ALA A 36 1.59 5.68 -16.97
CA ALA A 36 0.85 6.63 -16.14
C ALA A 36 -0.51 6.07 -15.75
N TYR A 37 -1.26 5.47 -16.68
CA TYR A 37 -2.52 4.79 -16.37
C TYR A 37 -2.34 3.63 -15.38
N GLY A 38 -1.29 2.82 -15.56
CA GLY A 38 -0.94 1.75 -14.62
C GLY A 38 -0.64 2.28 -13.22
N THR A 39 0.13 3.37 -13.13
CA THR A 39 0.48 4.01 -11.85
C THR A 39 -0.76 4.56 -11.14
N ILE A 40 -1.65 5.24 -11.87
CA ILE A 40 -2.93 5.73 -11.34
C ILE A 40 -3.78 4.56 -10.83
N GLY A 41 -3.87 3.48 -11.60
CA GLY A 41 -4.63 2.28 -11.21
C GLY A 41 -4.12 1.68 -9.89
N VAL A 42 -2.80 1.52 -9.75
CA VAL A 42 -2.19 1.01 -8.51
C VAL A 42 -2.44 1.96 -7.34
N MET A 43 -2.30 3.27 -7.53
CA MET A 43 -2.60 4.26 -6.48
C MET A 43 -4.06 4.18 -6.02
N LEU A 44 -5.01 4.03 -6.93
CA LEU A 44 -6.43 3.87 -6.60
C LEU A 44 -6.69 2.61 -5.79
N ILE A 45 -6.02 1.49 -6.11
CA ILE A 45 -6.10 0.26 -5.31
C ILE A 45 -5.60 0.51 -3.88
N ILE A 46 -4.44 1.15 -3.73
CA ILE A 46 -3.86 1.46 -2.41
C ILE A 46 -4.78 2.38 -1.61
N VAL A 47 -5.27 3.46 -2.22
CA VAL A 47 -6.20 4.40 -1.56
C VAL A 47 -7.50 3.70 -1.19
N GLY A 48 -8.08 2.90 -2.09
CA GLY A 48 -9.29 2.13 -1.83
C GLY A 48 -9.12 1.18 -0.64
N PHE A 49 -7.95 0.56 -0.53
CA PHE A 49 -7.60 -0.29 0.61
C PHE A 49 -7.55 0.49 1.92
N VAL A 50 -6.90 1.67 1.94
CA VAL A 50 -6.84 2.54 3.13
C VAL A 50 -8.23 3.00 3.55
N ILE A 51 -9.07 3.41 2.59
CA ILE A 51 -10.45 3.84 2.83
C ILE A 51 -11.29 2.68 3.39
N TYR A 52 -11.22 1.49 2.78
CA TYR A 52 -11.96 0.30 3.22
C TYR A 52 -11.70 0.00 4.70
N TYR A 53 -10.42 -0.05 5.11
CA TYR A 53 -10.05 -0.28 6.50
C TYR A 53 -10.32 0.91 7.42
N GLY A 54 -10.37 2.13 6.90
CA GLY A 54 -10.83 3.31 7.63
C GLY A 54 -12.32 3.22 7.98
N ILE A 55 -13.15 2.81 7.01
CA ILE A 55 -14.59 2.60 7.20
C ILE A 55 -14.84 1.45 8.16
N GLN A 56 -14.14 0.32 8.00
CA GLN A 56 -14.27 -0.83 8.90
C GLN A 56 -13.96 -0.45 10.35
N ALA A 57 -12.85 0.27 10.58
CA ALA A 57 -12.50 0.75 11.92
C ALA A 57 -13.56 1.68 12.54
N LEU A 58 -14.26 2.48 11.73
CA LEU A 58 -15.38 3.30 12.22
C LEU A 58 -16.62 2.46 12.56
N LYS A 59 -16.93 1.42 11.76
CA LYS A 59 -18.03 0.50 12.02
C LYS A 59 -17.80 -0.26 13.32
N ASP A 60 -16.60 -0.80 13.51
CA ASP A 60 -16.21 -1.55 14.71
C ASP A 60 -16.25 -0.67 15.96
N ALA A 61 -15.79 0.58 15.84
CA ALA A 61 -15.88 1.55 16.93
C ALA A 61 -17.33 1.92 17.29
N LYS A 62 -18.26 1.93 16.33
CA LYS A 62 -19.70 2.16 16.58
C LYS A 62 -20.37 0.96 17.24
N SER A 63 -19.93 -0.26 16.96
CA SER A 63 -20.49 -1.48 17.55
C SER A 63 -19.90 -1.81 18.94
N GLY A 64 -19.04 -0.96 19.49
CA GLY A 64 -18.41 -1.18 20.80
C GLY A 64 -17.33 -2.27 20.80
N LEU A 65 -16.96 -2.78 19.62
CA LEU A 65 -15.85 -3.71 19.47
C LEU A 65 -14.53 -2.94 19.59
N ASN A 66 -13.53 -3.55 20.22
CA ASN A 66 -12.18 -3.02 20.15
C ASN A 66 -11.75 -3.01 18.68
N ALA A 67 -11.54 -1.81 18.12
CA ALA A 67 -11.10 -1.62 16.73
C ALA A 67 -9.73 -2.26 16.42
N GLU A 68 -9.03 -2.75 17.44
CA GLU A 68 -7.77 -3.46 17.36
C GLU A 68 -7.91 -4.86 17.99
N ASP A 69 -8.58 -5.76 17.28
CA ASP A 69 -8.53 -7.19 17.56
C ASP A 69 -7.08 -7.70 17.54
N GLU A 70 -6.71 -8.52 18.52
CA GLU A 70 -5.38 -9.13 18.63
C GLU A 70 -5.05 -9.95 17.38
N LEU A 71 -6.03 -10.65 16.82
CA LEU A 71 -5.85 -11.41 15.59
C LEU A 71 -5.52 -10.49 14.40
N SER A 72 -6.24 -9.36 14.28
CA SER A 72 -5.98 -8.36 13.23
C SER A 72 -4.58 -7.74 13.37
N LYS A 73 -4.12 -7.50 14.60
CA LYS A 73 -2.74 -7.06 14.88
C LYS A 73 -1.72 -8.09 14.44
N LYS A 74 -1.89 -9.36 14.82
CA LYS A 74 -1.00 -10.46 14.43
C LYS A 74 -0.95 -10.63 12.90
N ILE A 75 -2.10 -10.60 12.22
CA ILE A 75 -2.18 -10.62 10.75
C ILE A 75 -1.41 -9.44 10.15
N THR A 76 -1.58 -8.24 10.70
CA THR A 76 -0.88 -7.04 10.23
C THR A 76 0.63 -7.19 10.36
N GLN A 77 1.10 -7.66 11.52
CA GLN A 77 2.53 -7.81 11.80
C GLN A 77 3.18 -8.91 10.94
N LYS A 78 2.50 -10.06 10.80
CA LYS A 78 2.97 -11.17 9.95
C LYS A 78 2.95 -10.79 8.47
N ALA A 79 1.93 -10.06 8.01
CA ALA A 79 1.90 -9.54 6.65
C ALA A 79 3.03 -8.51 6.40
N ALA A 80 3.31 -7.64 7.37
CA ALA A 80 4.39 -6.66 7.27
C ALA A 80 5.77 -7.33 7.22
N SER A 81 6.04 -8.31 8.09
CA SER A 81 7.32 -9.03 8.08
C SER A 81 7.53 -9.81 6.79
N MET A 82 6.52 -10.56 6.34
CA MET A 82 6.59 -11.29 5.06
C MET A 82 6.74 -10.34 3.87
N ALA A 83 5.99 -9.24 3.83
CA ALA A 83 6.09 -8.27 2.75
C ALA A 83 7.48 -7.62 2.70
N PHE A 84 8.05 -7.29 3.86
CA PHE A 84 9.40 -6.78 3.96
C PHE A 84 10.42 -7.81 3.45
N SER A 85 10.34 -9.07 3.89
CA SER A 85 11.23 -10.13 3.42
C SER A 85 11.16 -10.34 1.90
N ILE A 86 9.94 -10.42 1.32
CA ILE A 86 9.76 -10.56 -0.13
C ILE A 86 10.28 -9.32 -0.87
N SER A 87 10.08 -8.14 -0.30
CA SER A 87 10.47 -6.89 -0.95
C SER A 87 11.96 -6.80 -1.21
N ILE A 88 12.82 -7.36 -0.33
CA ILE A 88 14.28 -7.36 -0.53
C ILE A 88 14.64 -8.00 -1.87
N TYR A 89 14.03 -9.14 -2.20
CA TYR A 89 14.23 -9.80 -3.50
C TYR A 89 13.68 -8.97 -4.66
N MET A 90 12.55 -8.29 -4.46
CA MET A 90 11.97 -7.40 -5.47
C MET A 90 12.88 -6.19 -5.75
N TRP A 91 13.51 -5.60 -4.73
CA TRP A 91 14.50 -4.52 -4.91
C TRP A 91 15.72 -5.00 -5.68
N LEU A 92 16.22 -6.21 -5.39
CA LEU A 92 17.33 -6.79 -6.15
C LEU A 92 16.96 -6.95 -7.62
N ILE A 93 15.82 -7.55 -7.93
CA ILE A 93 15.33 -7.71 -9.30
C ILE A 93 15.12 -6.35 -9.97
N GLY A 94 14.55 -5.38 -9.25
CA GLY A 94 14.30 -4.03 -9.76
C GLY A 94 15.57 -3.30 -10.19
N MET A 95 16.67 -3.46 -9.44
CA MET A 95 17.96 -2.88 -9.81
C MET A 95 18.50 -3.46 -11.14
N PHE A 96 18.41 -4.78 -11.33
CA PHE A 96 18.84 -5.41 -12.59
C PHE A 96 17.88 -5.11 -13.75
N ALA A 97 16.58 -5.07 -13.50
CA ALA A 97 15.57 -4.82 -14.54
C ALA A 97 15.67 -3.41 -15.13
N LEU A 98 16.16 -2.43 -14.35
CA LEU A 98 16.38 -1.08 -14.84
C LEU A 98 17.42 -0.96 -15.95
N ASP A 99 18.41 -1.85 -15.98
CA ASP A 99 19.47 -1.79 -16.99
C ASP A 99 18.92 -2.07 -18.39
N ILE A 100 17.73 -2.68 -18.46
CA ILE A 100 16.98 -2.93 -19.68
C ILE A 100 16.30 -1.65 -20.21
N PHE A 101 16.01 -0.68 -19.34
CA PHE A 101 15.33 0.56 -19.75
C PHE A 101 16.33 1.65 -20.15
N SER A 102 16.13 2.24 -21.34
CA SER A 102 16.92 3.36 -21.87
C SER A 102 16.50 4.70 -21.25
N VAL A 103 16.62 4.81 -19.92
CA VAL A 103 16.22 5.99 -19.14
C VAL A 103 17.44 6.63 -18.48
N ASP A 104 17.48 7.96 -18.35
CA ASP A 104 18.57 8.66 -17.67
C ASP A 104 18.76 8.19 -16.22
N SER A 105 19.99 8.18 -15.71
CA SER A 105 20.34 7.65 -14.39
C SER A 105 19.51 8.23 -13.24
N VAL A 106 19.17 9.53 -13.29
CA VAL A 106 18.32 10.19 -12.28
C VAL A 106 16.87 9.69 -12.35
N ASN A 107 16.34 9.51 -13.55
CA ASN A 107 14.98 9.04 -13.77
C ASN A 107 14.86 7.53 -13.48
N LYS A 108 15.94 6.75 -13.72
CA LYS A 108 16.08 5.36 -13.29
C LYS A 108 15.93 5.22 -11.78
N ALA A 109 16.70 5.98 -10.98
CA ALA A 109 16.62 5.92 -9.52
C ALA A 109 15.20 6.23 -9.00
N LYS A 110 14.57 7.29 -9.54
CA LYS A 110 13.17 7.63 -9.20
C LYS A 110 12.21 6.48 -9.53
N LEU A 111 12.41 5.82 -10.66
CA LEU A 111 11.58 4.72 -11.13
C LEU A 111 11.73 3.47 -10.24
N VAL A 112 12.95 3.10 -9.80
CA VAL A 112 13.11 2.00 -8.81
C VAL A 112 12.41 2.34 -7.53
N ILE A 113 12.61 3.56 -7.03
CA ILE A 113 12.05 3.94 -5.74
C ILE A 113 10.52 3.90 -5.80
N ALA A 114 9.94 4.45 -6.87
CA ALA A 114 8.49 4.42 -7.08
C ALA A 114 7.95 3.00 -7.20
N ILE A 115 8.55 2.16 -8.07
CA ILE A 115 8.12 0.77 -8.25
C ILE A 115 8.34 -0.05 -6.98
N GLY A 116 9.45 0.15 -6.28
CA GLY A 116 9.79 -0.54 -5.06
C GLY A 116 8.80 -0.24 -3.93
N MET A 117 8.45 1.04 -3.72
CA MET A 117 7.44 1.42 -2.73
C MET A 117 6.04 0.91 -3.10
N MET A 118 5.64 1.05 -4.37
CA MET A 118 4.35 0.54 -4.83
C MET A 118 4.26 -0.98 -4.71
N GLY A 119 5.31 -1.69 -5.13
CA GLY A 119 5.40 -3.14 -5.07
C GLY A 119 5.39 -3.65 -3.63
N MET A 120 6.14 -3.04 -2.71
CA MET A 120 6.07 -3.33 -1.27
C MET A 120 4.65 -3.22 -0.73
N THR A 121 3.95 -2.13 -1.10
CA THR A 121 2.57 -1.89 -0.65
C THR A 121 1.61 -2.94 -1.19
N LEU A 122 1.74 -3.30 -2.47
CA LEU A 122 0.91 -4.33 -3.09
C LEU A 122 1.17 -5.71 -2.47
N ILE A 123 2.43 -6.09 -2.28
CA ILE A 123 2.81 -7.35 -1.62
C ILE A 123 2.18 -7.43 -0.22
N PHE A 124 2.26 -6.34 0.55
CA PHE A 124 1.62 -6.25 1.86
C PHE A 124 0.10 -6.45 1.77
N ILE A 125 -0.57 -5.78 0.83
CA ILE A 125 -2.02 -5.92 0.62
C ILE A 125 -2.37 -7.37 0.29
N PHE A 126 -1.64 -8.00 -0.63
CA PHE A 126 -1.89 -9.39 -1.03
C PHE A 126 -1.71 -10.37 0.14
N ILE A 127 -0.59 -10.29 0.86
CA ILE A 127 -0.33 -11.18 2.01
C ILE A 127 -1.38 -10.96 3.09
N ARG A 128 -1.71 -9.69 3.38
CA ARG A 128 -2.71 -9.38 4.40
C ARG A 128 -4.08 -9.95 4.05
N LEU A 129 -4.52 -9.79 2.79
CA LEU A 129 -5.79 -10.37 2.33
C LEU A 129 -5.77 -11.89 2.40
N TYR A 130 -4.64 -12.53 2.08
CA TYR A 130 -4.46 -13.96 2.18
C TYR A 130 -4.55 -14.45 3.64
N LEU A 131 -3.77 -13.85 4.55
CA LEU A 131 -3.77 -14.20 5.97
C LEU A 131 -5.12 -13.89 6.65
N SER A 132 -5.83 -12.86 6.19
CA SER A 132 -7.18 -12.56 6.67
C SER A 132 -8.20 -13.64 6.31
N LYS A 133 -7.95 -14.46 5.28
CA LYS A 133 -8.82 -15.57 4.88
C LYS A 133 -8.39 -16.90 5.49
N VAL A 134 -7.09 -17.16 5.54
CA VAL A 134 -6.53 -18.43 6.04
C VAL A 134 -6.46 -18.47 7.57
N GLY A 135 -6.40 -17.29 8.22
CA GLY A 135 -6.10 -17.19 9.64
C GLY A 135 -4.61 -17.29 9.90
N VAL A 136 -4.21 -16.96 11.13
CA VAL A 136 -2.84 -17.10 11.62
C VAL A 136 -2.88 -18.12 12.75
N ASP A 137 -2.28 -19.29 12.52
CA ASP A 137 -2.17 -20.35 13.52
C ASP A 137 -0.96 -20.06 14.42
N ASP A 138 -1.20 -20.01 15.74
CA ASP A 138 -0.21 -19.69 16.79
C ASP A 138 0.68 -20.89 17.13
N ASN A 139 0.36 -22.10 16.66
CA ASN A 139 1.02 -23.35 17.06
C ASN A 139 2.17 -23.81 16.13
N LYS A 140 2.65 -22.94 15.23
CA LYS A 140 3.75 -23.26 14.31
C LYS A 140 4.83 -22.18 14.35
N ASP A 141 5.37 -21.94 15.53
CA ASP A 141 6.66 -21.30 15.75
C ASP A 141 7.52 -22.21 16.64
#